data_AF-A0A932QR86-F1
#
_entry.id   AF-A0A932QR86-F1
#
_cell.length_a   1.000
_cell.length_b   1.000
_cell.length_c   1.000
_cell.angle_alpha   90.00
_cell.angle_beta   90.00
_cell.angle_gamma   90.00
#
_symmetry.space_group_name_H-M   'P 1'
#
loop_
_entity.id
_entity.type
_entity.pdbx_description
1 polymer ?
#
loop_
_entity_poly.entity_id
_entity_poly.type
_entity_poly.pdbx_seq_one_letter_code
_entity_poly.pdbx_strand_id
1 'polypeptide(L)' 'MLTVTIPKTKYEELKKKASAYEHIFRLIEGDLLGAPPTRSAKEIMAEFKKTSRYNPKFLKSLKRGLARSAYFKK' A
#
# COMPACT_ATOMS: atom_id res chain seq x y z
N MET A 1 27.26 -24.23 12.62
CA MET A 1 26.82 -22.84 12.84
C MET A 1 27.94 -21.93 12.39
N LEU A 2 27.68 -21.04 11.43
CA LEU A 2 28.68 -20.05 11.00
C LEU A 2 28.63 -18.87 11.98
N THR A 3 29.71 -18.64 12.70
CA THR A 3 29.83 -17.52 13.64
C THR A 3 30.14 -16.26 12.83
N VAL A 4 29.17 -15.38 12.71
CA VAL A 4 29.34 -14.09 12.02
C VAL A 4 29.66 -13.03 13.09
N THR A 5 30.87 -12.48 13.04
CA THR A 5 31.32 -11.42 13.94
C THR A 5 31.16 -10.07 13.25
N ILE A 6 30.47 -9.13 13.89
CA ILE A 6 30.31 -7.76 13.37
C ILE A 6 30.71 -6.72 14.40
N PRO A 7 31.17 -5.53 13.96
CA PRO A 7 31.41 -4.41 14.87
C PRO A 7 30.15 -4.00 15.61
N LYS A 8 30.28 -3.62 16.89
CA LYS A 8 29.15 -3.17 17.73
C LYS A 8 28.36 -2.02 17.11
N THR A 9 29.04 -1.08 16.47
CA THR A 9 28.41 0.03 15.74
C THR A 9 27.49 -0.47 14.63
N LYS A 10 27.94 -1.49 13.89
CA LYS A 10 27.15 -2.10 12.82
C LYS A 10 25.95 -2.86 13.38
N TYR A 11 26.13 -3.53 14.50
CA TYR A 11 25.04 -4.20 15.21
C TYR A 11 23.93 -3.22 15.61
N GLU A 12 24.28 -2.10 16.25
CA GLU A 12 23.30 -1.09 16.67
C GLU A 12 22.57 -0.45 15.48
N GLU A 13 23.29 -0.20 14.37
CA GLU A 13 22.67 0.29 13.13
C GLU A 13 21.64 -0.70 12.58
N LEU A 14 21.99 -1.99 12.53
CA LEU A 14 21.11 -3.05 12.05
C LEU A 14 19.90 -3.23 12.98
N LYS A 15 20.12 -3.17 14.29
CA LYS A 15 19.06 -3.25 15.29
C LYS A 15 18.05 -2.11 15.13
N LYS A 16 18.52 -0.89 14.91
CA LYS A 16 17.66 0.28 14.66
C LYS A 16 16.87 0.15 13.36
N LYS A 17 17.47 -0.41 12.31
CA LYS A 17 16.75 -0.69 11.05
C LYS A 17 15.68 -1.76 11.26
N ALA A 18 16.02 -2.85 11.94
CA ALA A 18 15.10 -3.94 12.23
C ALA A 18 13.87 -3.46 13.01
N SER A 19 14.06 -2.65 14.06
CA SER A 19 12.93 -2.10 14.82
C SER A 19 12.04 -1.16 14.00
N ALA A 20 12.62 -0.38 13.08
CA ALA A 20 11.85 0.45 12.16
C ALA A 20 11.00 -0.40 11.20
N TYR A 21 11.56 -1.49 10.66
CA TYR A 21 10.81 -2.43 9.84
C TYR A 21 9.69 -3.12 10.62
N GLU A 22 9.95 -3.61 11.83
CA GLU A 22 8.93 -4.21 12.69
C GLU A 22 7.78 -3.25 13.01
N HIS A 23 8.08 -1.96 13.21
CA HIS A 23 7.06 -0.95 13.42
C HIS A 23 6.19 -0.76 12.16
N ILE A 24 6.80 -0.70 10.98
CA ILE A 24 6.09 -0.63 9.71
C ILE A 24 5.24 -1.88 9.49
N PHE A 25 5.78 -3.07 9.73
CA PHE A 25 5.05 -4.33 9.58
C PHE A 25 3.85 -4.42 10.53
N ARG A 26 3.98 -3.98 11.78
CA ARG A 26 2.85 -3.92 12.73
C ARG A 26 1.74 -2.95 12.29
N LEU A 27 2.11 -1.83 11.69
CA LEU A 27 1.12 -0.91 11.10
C LEU A 27 0.43 -1.51 9.85
N ILE A 28 1.13 -2.40 9.15
CA ILE A 28 0.67 -3.07 7.93
C ILE A 28 -0.17 -4.32 8.20
N GLU A 29 0.06 -5.03 9.33
CA GLU A 29 -0.72 -6.22 9.74
C GLU A 29 -2.23 -5.96 9.80
N GLY A 30 -2.67 -4.69 9.91
CA GLY A 30 -4.05 -4.32 9.64
C GLY A 30 -4.29 -4.02 8.17
N ASP A 31 -4.79 -4.99 7.38
CA ASP A 31 -5.42 -4.95 6.02
C ASP A 31 -4.91 -3.93 4.98
N LEU A 32 -3.80 -3.24 5.22
CA LEU A 32 -3.29 -2.09 4.46
C LEU A 32 -2.63 -2.54 3.15
N LEU A 33 -2.05 -3.74 3.17
CA LEU A 33 -1.55 -4.44 1.98
C LEU A 33 -2.50 -5.55 1.52
N GLY A 34 -3.66 -5.67 2.16
CA GLY A 34 -4.75 -6.49 1.66
C GLY A 34 -5.15 -6.01 0.28
N ALA A 35 -5.48 -6.95 -0.60
CA ALA A 35 -6.12 -6.63 -1.85
C ALA A 35 -7.41 -5.85 -1.51
N PRO A 36 -7.65 -4.64 -2.07
CA PRO A 36 -8.78 -3.83 -1.64
C PRO A 36 -10.07 -4.65 -1.76
N PRO A 37 -10.93 -4.63 -0.72
CA PRO A 37 -12.10 -5.50 -0.66
C PRO A 37 -13.06 -5.23 -1.83
N THR A 38 -13.12 -3.96 -2.26
CA THR A 38 -13.91 -3.54 -3.42
C THR A 38 -13.12 -3.69 -4.70
N ARG A 39 -13.57 -4.60 -5.57
CA ARG A 39 -13.01 -4.79 -6.93
C ARG A 39 -13.85 -4.15 -8.04
N SER A 40 -15.02 -3.60 -7.72
CA SER A 40 -15.93 -3.00 -8.69
C SER A 40 -15.47 -1.60 -9.07
N ALA A 41 -15.06 -1.42 -10.33
CA ALA A 41 -14.68 -0.10 -10.85
C ALA A 41 -15.85 0.89 -10.77
N LYS A 42 -17.08 0.41 -10.91
CA LYS A 42 -18.29 1.22 -10.77
C LYS A 42 -18.47 1.76 -9.35
N GLU A 43 -18.31 0.92 -8.34
CA GLU A 43 -18.45 1.30 -6.93
C GLU A 43 -17.35 2.28 -6.51
N ILE A 44 -16.10 1.99 -6.88
CA ILE A 44 -14.96 2.88 -6.63
C ILE A 44 -15.24 4.27 -7.24
N MET A 45 -15.67 4.31 -8.50
CA MET A 45 -15.97 5.60 -9.15
C MET A 45 -17.16 6.33 -8.52
N ALA A 46 -18.14 5.61 -7.95
CA ALA A 46 -19.26 6.22 -7.26
C ALA A 46 -18.80 6.88 -5.95
N GLU A 47 -17.99 6.20 -5.15
CA GLU A 47 -17.46 6.75 -3.89
C GLU A 47 -16.57 7.97 -4.13
N PHE A 48 -15.66 7.91 -5.11
CA PHE A 48 -14.82 9.06 -5.44
C PHE A 48 -15.63 10.28 -5.87
N LYS A 49 -16.73 10.09 -6.62
CA LYS A 49 -17.63 11.17 -7.01
C LYS A 49 -18.39 11.76 -5.81
N LYS A 50 -18.83 10.93 -4.87
CA LYS A 50 -19.52 11.39 -3.65
C LYS A 50 -18.66 12.33 -2.81
N THR A 51 -17.34 12.15 -2.82
CA THR A 51 -16.44 13.02 -2.05
C THR A 51 -16.43 14.47 -2.54
N SER A 52 -16.75 14.73 -3.81
CA SER A 52 -16.63 16.05 -4.46
C SER A 52 -15.25 16.72 -4.33
N ARG A 53 -14.21 15.97 -3.93
CA ARG A 53 -12.84 16.48 -3.72
C ARG A 53 -11.98 16.44 -4.98
N TYR A 54 -12.44 15.76 -6.02
CA TYR A 54 -11.63 15.46 -7.20
C TYR A 54 -12.20 16.11 -8.45
N ASN A 55 -11.30 16.72 -9.24
CA ASN A 55 -11.70 17.35 -10.48
C ASN A 55 -12.11 16.31 -11.57
N PRO A 56 -12.88 16.73 -12.59
CA PRO A 56 -13.34 15.82 -13.64
C PRO A 56 -12.21 15.14 -14.44
N LYS A 57 -11.07 15.83 -14.61
CA LYS A 57 -9.91 15.29 -15.35
C LYS A 57 -9.31 14.08 -14.62
N PHE A 58 -9.15 14.19 -13.31
CA PHE A 58 -8.67 13.11 -12.44
C PHE A 58 -9.65 11.93 -12.44
N LEU A 59 -10.95 12.19 -12.30
CA LEU A 59 -11.96 11.12 -12.31
C LEU A 59 -11.97 10.37 -13.66
N LYS A 60 -11.74 11.08 -14.77
CA LYS A 60 -11.63 10.47 -16.11
C LYS A 60 -10.36 9.62 -16.27
N SER A 61 -9.23 10.06 -15.73
CA SER A 61 -7.99 9.27 -15.75
C SER A 61 -8.10 8.04 -14.85
N LEU A 62 -8.69 8.18 -13.66
CA LEU A 62 -8.91 7.08 -12.72
C LEU A 62 -9.81 6.00 -13.33
N LYS A 63 -10.96 6.39 -13.89
CA LYS A 63 -11.87 5.45 -14.58
C LYS A 63 -11.16 4.64 -15.67
N ARG A 64 -10.28 5.31 -16.44
CA ARG A 64 -9.49 4.66 -17.50
C ARG A 64 -8.46 3.68 -16.95
N GLY A 65 -7.79 4.03 -15.86
CA GLY A 65 -6.85 3.15 -15.17
C GLY A 65 -7.53 1.89 -14.63
N LEU A 66 -8.66 2.07 -13.93
CA LEU A 66 -9.46 0.95 -13.41
C LEU A 66 -9.94 0.01 -14.53
N ALA A 67 -10.40 0.56 -15.66
CA ALA A 67 -10.88 -0.24 -16.79
C ALA A 67 -9.77 -1.04 -17.53
N ARG A 68 -8.50 -0.63 -17.40
CA ARG A 68 -7.34 -1.28 -18.04
C ARG A 68 -6.71 -2.35 -17.16
N SER A 69 -6.97 -2.31 -15.86
CA SER A 69 -6.40 -3.27 -14.92
C SER A 69 -7.18 -4.58 -14.97
N ALA A 70 -6.48 -5.70 -15.14
CA ALA A 70 -7.07 -7.04 -15.07
C ALA A 70 -7.56 -7.40 -13.66
N TYR A 71 -7.18 -6.62 -12.65
CA TYR A 71 -7.52 -6.85 -11.25
C TYR A 71 -8.95 -6.39 -10.89
N PHE A 72 -9.43 -5.31 -11.50
CA PHE A 72 -10.75 -4.74 -11.19
C PHE A 72 -11.83 -5.31 -12.11
N LYS A 73 -12.99 -5.64 -11.53
CA LYS A 73 -14.18 -6.06 -12.26
C LYS A 73 -14.94 -4.81 -12.75
N LYS A 74 -15.51 -4.92 -13.94
CA LYS A 74 -16.30 -3.85 -14.57
C LYS A 74 -17.60 -3.61 -13.82
#